data_AF-A0A0G1VD63-F1
#
_entry.id   AF-A0A0G1VD63-F1
#
_cell.length_a   1.000
_cell.length_b   1.000
_cell.length_c   1.000
_cell.angle_alpha   90.00
_cell.angle_beta   90.00
_cell.angle_gamma   90.00
#
_symmetry.space_group_name_H-M   'P 1'
#
loop_
_entity.id
_entity.type
_entity.pdbx_description
1 polymer ?
#
loop_
_entity_poly.entity_id
_entity_poly.type
_entity_poly.pdbx_seq_one_letter_code
_entity_poly.pdbx_strand_id
1 'polypeptide(L)'
;MFRKIISNLSFSPSLMGELGFYAKQLKHEERIRLFGLVFTALALTIHSIAALSPPESANNAHANDILYGGISSQADLLAKYDRNEQSIRDIMTSLGITRSELQQTSETSRTPSGLRFVGSKLRISSHSKSEHVVTYTKSSGEYEDVYFTANSVLPPSAHTQNATYRSVLTGTSSSQGAFAVDVASGNILLENPPISSVDQTCTYKNGADATNTTEPSAACNNVLTYSNSAFNDTQRAAATTTTAQSSDRITYILKARNTDSEPTEVYFTSHLTDILEYSDLTNTKNGVFDQITKSISWAPVTVMPGETASRSFSVRLKSAIPATAQGTSNPLSYDCTMTHGYGDVMNISVQCPPVKTIESLATHLPVITTSVNLALGGGLALLVLYFYLRARQQREELRLIRKDINTGSL
;
A
#
# COMPACT_ATOMS: atom_id res chain seq x y z
N MET A 1 -20.19 -52.06 2.54
CA MET A 1 -21.22 -52.66 1.66
C MET A 1 -20.64 -53.74 0.74
N PHE A 2 -19.67 -53.41 -0.14
CA PHE A 2 -19.07 -54.35 -1.10
C PHE A 2 -18.65 -55.71 -0.51
N ARG A 3 -17.90 -55.72 0.60
CA ARG A 3 -17.50 -56.96 1.31
C ARG A 3 -18.69 -57.84 1.76
N LYS A 4 -19.80 -57.23 2.19
CA LYS A 4 -21.01 -57.95 2.64
C LYS A 4 -21.78 -58.60 1.48
N ILE A 5 -21.78 -57.94 0.31
CA ILE A 5 -22.44 -58.46 -0.89
C ILE A 5 -21.65 -59.66 -1.43
N ILE A 6 -20.32 -59.55 -1.49
CA ILE A 6 -19.45 -60.65 -1.95
C ILE A 6 -19.47 -61.84 -1.00
N SER A 7 -19.43 -61.62 0.32
CA SER A 7 -19.37 -62.71 1.30
C SER A 7 -20.65 -63.56 1.35
N ASN A 8 -21.79 -63.03 0.91
CA ASN A 8 -23.09 -63.71 0.94
C ASN A 8 -23.57 -64.15 -0.45
N LEU A 9 -22.77 -63.92 -1.49
CA LEU A 9 -23.17 -64.12 -2.88
C LEU A 9 -23.40 -65.59 -3.23
N SER A 10 -22.64 -66.50 -2.61
CA SER A 10 -22.80 -67.95 -2.73
C SER A 10 -24.06 -68.50 -2.06
N PHE A 11 -24.70 -67.71 -1.19
CA PHE A 11 -25.83 -68.16 -0.36
C PHE A 11 -27.20 -67.68 -0.84
N SER A 12 -27.28 -66.73 -1.78
CA SER A 12 -28.58 -66.26 -2.33
C SER A 12 -28.47 -65.71 -3.76
N PRO A 13 -29.07 -66.37 -4.78
CA PRO A 13 -29.07 -65.92 -6.17
C PRO A 13 -29.75 -64.56 -6.41
N SER A 14 -30.59 -64.09 -5.48
CA SER A 14 -31.29 -62.80 -5.59
C SER A 14 -30.36 -61.57 -5.49
N LEU A 15 -29.15 -61.73 -4.93
CA LEU A 15 -28.14 -60.67 -4.80
C LEU A 15 -27.50 -60.27 -6.14
N MET A 16 -27.71 -61.06 -7.20
CA MET A 16 -27.18 -60.79 -8.55
C MET A 16 -27.75 -59.48 -9.16
N GLY A 17 -29.00 -59.15 -8.83
CA GLY A 17 -29.64 -57.89 -9.26
C GLY A 17 -29.07 -56.66 -8.55
N GLU A 18 -28.75 -56.78 -7.26
CA GLU A 18 -28.13 -55.71 -6.45
C GLU A 18 -26.70 -55.41 -6.89
N LEU A 19 -25.94 -56.43 -7.32
CA LEU A 19 -24.61 -56.28 -7.94
C LEU A 19 -24.65 -55.44 -9.22
N GLY A 20 -25.68 -55.64 -10.06
CA GLY A 20 -25.87 -54.86 -11.28
C GLY A 20 -26.17 -53.39 -11.01
N PHE A 21 -27.00 -53.11 -10.00
CA PHE A 21 -27.30 -51.75 -9.55
C PHE A 21 -26.03 -51.07 -8.98
N TYR A 22 -25.29 -51.78 -8.13
CA TYR A 22 -24.05 -51.29 -7.54
C TYR A 22 -22.96 -51.03 -8.60
N ALA A 23 -22.83 -51.88 -9.63
CA ALA A 23 -21.91 -51.66 -10.75
C ALA A 23 -22.24 -50.38 -11.53
N LYS A 24 -23.53 -50.12 -11.76
CA LYS A 24 -24.01 -48.92 -12.46
C LYS A 24 -23.75 -47.66 -11.64
N GLN A 25 -23.94 -47.74 -10.32
CA GLN A 25 -23.64 -46.66 -9.39
C GLN A 25 -22.14 -46.37 -9.30
N LEU A 26 -21.28 -47.41 -9.22
CA LEU A 26 -19.82 -47.27 -9.28
C LEU A 26 -19.33 -46.58 -10.56
N LYS A 27 -19.91 -46.91 -11.72
CA LYS A 27 -19.59 -46.26 -13.00
C LYS A 27 -20.06 -44.79 -13.06
N HIS A 28 -21.08 -44.44 -12.30
CA HIS A 28 -21.53 -43.06 -12.15
C HIS A 28 -20.59 -42.28 -11.21
N GLU A 29 -20.23 -42.88 -10.07
CA GLU A 29 -19.28 -42.32 -9.12
C GLU A 29 -17.89 -42.11 -9.74
N GLU A 30 -17.39 -43.06 -10.52
CA GLU A 30 -16.10 -42.93 -11.22
C GLU A 30 -16.10 -41.72 -12.18
N ARG A 31 -17.20 -41.50 -12.91
CA ARG A 31 -17.33 -40.32 -13.79
C ARG A 31 -17.38 -39.02 -13.00
N ILE A 32 -18.15 -38.97 -11.91
CA ILE A 32 -18.19 -37.79 -11.02
C ILE A 32 -16.80 -37.50 -10.44
N ARG A 33 -16.07 -38.52 -9.99
CA ARG A 33 -14.72 -38.39 -9.43
C ARG A 33 -13.70 -37.95 -10.50
N LEU A 34 -13.83 -38.42 -11.74
CA LEU A 34 -13.01 -37.97 -12.86
C LEU A 34 -13.28 -36.50 -13.19
N PHE A 35 -14.54 -36.07 -13.25
CA PHE A 35 -14.90 -34.67 -13.42
C PHE A 35 -14.35 -33.80 -12.28
N GLY A 36 -14.44 -34.29 -11.04
CA GLY A 36 -13.81 -33.64 -9.88
C GLY A 36 -12.31 -33.46 -10.06
N LEU A 37 -11.60 -34.49 -10.52
CA LEU A 37 -10.15 -34.44 -10.77
C LEU A 37 -9.77 -33.40 -11.84
N VAL A 38 -10.53 -33.33 -12.93
CA VAL A 38 -10.35 -32.30 -13.97
C VAL A 38 -10.59 -30.90 -13.41
N PHE A 39 -11.63 -30.70 -12.59
CA PHE A 39 -11.94 -29.41 -12.00
C PHE A 39 -10.89 -28.97 -10.98
N THR A 40 -10.36 -29.89 -10.17
CA THR A 40 -9.25 -29.64 -9.25
C THR A 40 -7.96 -29.30 -10.00
N ALA A 41 -7.66 -30.00 -11.10
CA ALA A 41 -6.52 -29.67 -11.95
C ALA A 41 -6.65 -28.28 -12.57
N LEU A 42 -7.82 -27.93 -13.08
CA LEU A 42 -8.11 -26.60 -13.62
C LEU A 42 -7.98 -25.51 -12.54
N ALA A 43 -8.54 -25.76 -11.36
CA ALA A 43 -8.43 -24.84 -10.21
C ALA A 43 -6.97 -24.63 -9.80
N LEU A 44 -6.15 -25.69 -9.78
CA LEU A 44 -4.71 -25.60 -9.50
C LEU A 44 -3.97 -24.81 -10.57
N THR A 45 -4.33 -24.96 -11.85
CA THR A 45 -3.73 -24.15 -12.92
C THR A 45 -4.08 -22.68 -12.79
N ILE A 46 -5.35 -22.35 -12.50
CA ILE A 46 -5.79 -20.97 -12.28
C ILE A 46 -5.11 -20.38 -11.04
N HIS A 47 -5.01 -21.14 -9.95
CA HIS A 47 -4.28 -20.72 -8.74
C HIS A 47 -2.79 -20.51 -9.01
N SER A 48 -2.17 -21.38 -9.82
CA SER A 48 -0.74 -21.25 -10.17
C SER A 48 -0.51 -20.00 -11.03
N ILE A 49 -1.41 -19.70 -11.98
CA ILE A 49 -1.35 -18.48 -12.78
C ILE A 49 -1.55 -17.24 -11.88
N ALA A 50 -2.53 -17.24 -10.98
CA ALA A 50 -2.75 -16.13 -10.04
C ALA A 50 -1.58 -15.91 -9.07
N ALA A 51 -0.88 -16.98 -8.67
CA ALA A 51 0.32 -16.88 -7.85
C ALA A 51 1.55 -16.35 -8.62
N LEU A 52 1.57 -16.54 -9.94
CA LEU A 52 2.63 -16.05 -10.84
C LEU A 52 2.32 -14.66 -11.41
N SER A 53 1.08 -14.21 -11.29
CA SER A 53 0.59 -12.91 -11.76
C SER A 53 0.03 -12.15 -10.57
N PRO A 54 0.88 -11.57 -9.70
CA PRO A 54 0.40 -10.64 -8.69
C PRO A 54 -0.45 -9.56 -9.41
N PRO A 55 -1.57 -9.10 -8.83
CA PRO A 55 -2.28 -7.97 -9.40
C PRO A 55 -1.27 -6.84 -9.53
N GLU A 56 -0.96 -6.44 -10.77
CA GLU A 56 -0.03 -5.34 -11.01
C GLU A 56 -0.57 -4.12 -10.26
N SER A 57 0.19 -3.67 -9.27
CA SER A 57 -0.15 -2.46 -8.53
C SER A 57 -0.23 -1.30 -9.52
N ALA A 58 -1.10 -0.33 -9.21
CA ALA A 58 -1.36 0.80 -10.09
C ALA A 58 -0.12 1.52 -10.61
N ASN A 59 0.98 1.48 -9.87
CA ASN A 59 2.33 1.70 -10.33
C ASN A 59 3.26 1.08 -9.26
N ASN A 60 4.28 0.32 -9.67
CA ASN A 60 5.37 -0.06 -8.75
C ASN A 60 6.22 1.15 -8.30
N ALA A 61 5.96 2.34 -8.85
CA ALA A 61 6.71 3.56 -8.61
C ALA A 61 5.76 4.77 -8.59
N HIS A 62 5.89 5.63 -7.59
CA HIS A 62 5.09 6.83 -7.42
C HIS A 62 6.02 8.06 -7.38
N ALA A 63 5.54 9.23 -7.80
CA ALA A 63 6.33 10.47 -7.79
C ALA A 63 6.74 10.94 -6.36
N ASN A 64 6.12 10.36 -5.33
CA ASN A 64 6.47 10.51 -3.91
C ASN A 64 7.81 9.85 -3.60
N ASP A 65 8.12 8.76 -4.30
CA ASP A 65 9.22 7.87 -3.95
C ASP A 65 10.57 8.58 -4.05
N ILE A 66 11.38 8.45 -3.00
CA ILE A 66 12.76 8.95 -3.02
C ILE A 66 13.55 8.23 -4.12
N LEU A 67 13.35 6.93 -4.29
CA LEU A 67 13.82 6.18 -5.46
C LEU A 67 12.62 5.66 -6.24
N TYR A 68 12.35 6.27 -7.39
CA TYR A 68 11.29 5.85 -8.30
C TYR A 68 11.53 4.41 -8.76
N GLY A 69 10.61 3.50 -8.41
CA GLY A 69 10.71 2.06 -8.67
C GLY A 69 11.51 1.29 -7.63
N GLY A 70 11.90 1.94 -6.54
CA GLY A 70 12.49 1.32 -5.37
C GLY A 70 13.88 0.72 -5.59
N ILE A 71 14.16 -0.32 -4.82
CA ILE A 71 15.40 -1.08 -4.80
C ILE A 71 15.09 -2.58 -4.79
N SER A 72 16.01 -3.39 -5.28
CA SER A 72 15.83 -4.86 -5.36
C SER A 72 16.61 -5.64 -4.29
N SER A 73 17.65 -5.03 -3.72
CA SER A 73 18.52 -5.63 -2.70
C SER A 73 19.43 -4.57 -2.08
N GLN A 74 20.15 -4.92 -1.02
CA GLN A 74 21.20 -4.07 -0.45
C GLN A 74 22.28 -3.71 -1.50
N ALA A 75 22.68 -4.66 -2.34
CA ALA A 75 23.69 -4.41 -3.37
C ALA A 75 23.20 -3.37 -4.39
N ASP A 76 21.92 -3.43 -4.75
CA ASP A 76 21.28 -2.45 -5.65
C ASP A 76 21.18 -1.07 -4.99
N LEU A 77 20.80 -1.01 -3.70
CA LEU A 77 20.82 0.24 -2.94
C LEU A 77 22.21 0.89 -2.94
N LEU A 78 23.26 0.12 -2.67
CA LEU A 78 24.64 0.62 -2.69
C LEU A 78 25.05 1.10 -4.09
N ALA A 79 24.66 0.38 -5.14
CA ALA A 79 24.96 0.76 -6.51
C ALA A 79 24.24 2.08 -6.90
N LYS A 80 22.97 2.25 -6.51
CA LYS A 80 22.20 3.49 -6.70
C LYS A 80 22.77 4.64 -5.88
N TYR A 81 23.20 4.38 -4.65
CA TYR A 81 23.90 5.34 -3.79
C TYR A 81 25.21 5.82 -4.44
N ASP A 82 26.01 4.90 -4.97
CA ASP A 82 27.30 5.23 -5.61
C ASP A 82 27.12 6.10 -6.86
N ARG A 83 26.07 5.81 -7.65
CA ARG A 83 25.65 6.63 -8.80
C ARG A 83 24.94 7.93 -8.39
N ASN A 84 24.62 8.10 -7.10
CA ASN A 84 23.75 9.15 -6.59
C ASN A 84 22.43 9.27 -7.37
N GLU A 85 21.84 8.13 -7.67
CA GLU A 85 20.60 8.03 -8.45
C GLU A 85 19.50 8.79 -7.71
N GLN A 86 18.89 9.76 -8.40
CA GLN A 86 17.87 10.64 -7.82
C GLN A 86 18.26 11.29 -6.48
N SER A 87 19.54 11.66 -6.35
CA SER A 87 20.10 12.36 -5.18
C SER A 87 20.07 11.57 -3.87
N ILE A 88 19.91 10.24 -3.91
CA ILE A 88 19.84 9.42 -2.70
C ILE A 88 21.07 9.54 -1.79
N ARG A 89 22.28 9.67 -2.36
CA ARG A 89 23.51 9.87 -1.59
C ARG A 89 23.51 11.23 -0.92
N ASP A 90 23.10 12.27 -1.63
CA ASP A 90 23.04 13.63 -1.09
C ASP A 90 22.02 13.71 0.06
N ILE A 91 20.84 13.10 -0.12
CA ILE A 91 19.82 12.97 0.92
C ILE A 91 20.35 12.23 2.14
N MET A 92 20.89 11.03 1.97
CA MET A 92 21.41 10.23 3.08
C MET A 92 22.57 10.90 3.81
N THR A 93 23.43 11.61 3.07
CA THR A 93 24.52 12.41 3.65
C THR A 93 23.98 13.53 4.51
N SER A 94 22.93 14.24 4.07
CA SER A 94 22.26 15.24 4.91
C SER A 94 21.65 14.63 6.18
N LEU A 95 21.19 13.39 6.12
CA LEU A 95 20.69 12.66 7.28
C LEU A 95 21.80 12.06 8.15
N GLY A 96 23.08 12.22 7.80
CA GLY A 96 24.20 11.59 8.53
C GLY A 96 24.26 10.06 8.39
N ILE A 97 23.59 9.50 7.38
CA ILE A 97 23.63 8.07 7.06
C ILE A 97 24.76 7.83 6.07
N THR A 98 25.74 7.03 6.48
CA THR A 98 26.95 6.76 5.71
C THR A 98 26.81 5.52 4.83
N ARG A 99 27.59 5.47 3.75
CA ARG A 99 27.67 4.29 2.88
C ARG A 99 28.08 3.01 3.64
N SER A 100 28.99 3.12 4.61
CA SER A 100 29.41 1.97 5.44
C SER A 100 28.30 1.43 6.31
N GLU A 101 27.41 2.29 6.82
CA GLU A 101 26.22 1.87 7.58
C GLU A 101 25.21 1.19 6.64
N LEU A 102 25.06 1.66 5.40
CA LEU A 102 24.25 0.97 4.38
C LEU A 102 24.77 -0.42 4.02
N GLN A 103 26.09 -0.64 4.05
CA GLN A 103 26.68 -1.97 3.83
C GLN A 103 26.37 -2.97 4.97
N GLN A 104 25.94 -2.48 6.12
CA GLN A 104 25.60 -3.31 7.28
C GLN A 104 24.10 -3.58 7.40
N THR A 105 23.28 -3.02 6.50
CA THR A 105 21.84 -3.21 6.57
C THR A 105 21.43 -4.66 6.32
N SER A 106 20.34 -5.09 6.94
CA SER A 106 19.73 -6.40 6.71
C SER A 106 18.30 -6.27 6.23
N GLU A 107 17.90 -7.14 5.31
CA GLU A 107 16.53 -7.16 4.80
C GLU A 107 15.60 -7.85 5.80
N THR A 108 14.49 -7.17 6.13
CA THR A 108 13.41 -7.72 6.94
C THR A 108 12.09 -7.57 6.21
N SER A 109 11.29 -8.64 6.17
CA SER A 109 9.97 -8.64 5.52
C SER A 109 8.90 -7.83 6.27
N ARG A 110 9.28 -7.13 7.34
CA ARG A 110 8.42 -6.25 8.13
C ARG A 110 9.20 -5.05 8.61
N THR A 111 8.56 -3.89 8.60
CA THR A 111 9.07 -2.67 9.23
C THR A 111 9.14 -2.83 10.74
N PRO A 112 10.27 -2.51 11.39
CA PRO A 112 10.35 -2.43 12.85
C PRO A 112 9.39 -1.36 13.40
N SER A 113 8.72 -1.67 14.52
CA SER A 113 7.74 -0.77 15.15
C SER A 113 8.33 0.52 15.71
N GLY A 114 9.65 0.60 15.87
CA GLY A 114 10.36 1.79 16.36
C GLY A 114 10.51 2.90 15.32
N LEU A 115 10.26 2.63 14.03
CA LEU A 115 10.40 3.65 12.99
C LEU A 115 9.15 4.54 12.92
N ARG A 116 9.34 5.83 13.22
CA ARG A 116 8.25 6.79 13.46
C ARG A 116 8.03 7.76 12.32
N PHE A 117 9.04 7.99 11.47
CA PHE A 117 9.00 8.95 10.39
C PHE A 117 9.23 8.27 9.05
N VAL A 118 8.55 8.75 8.00
CA VAL A 118 8.72 8.28 6.62
C VAL A 118 9.07 9.46 5.72
N GLY A 119 10.16 9.31 4.97
CA GLY A 119 10.66 10.26 3.98
C GLY A 119 9.91 10.17 2.66
N SER A 120 9.76 11.29 1.96
CA SER A 120 9.10 11.42 0.67
C SER A 120 9.61 12.64 -0.10
N LYS A 121 9.60 12.59 -1.44
CA LYS A 121 9.92 13.75 -2.30
C LYS A 121 8.80 14.76 -2.41
N LEU A 122 7.56 14.31 -2.21
CA LEU A 122 6.40 15.18 -2.26
C LEU A 122 5.88 15.38 -0.86
N ARG A 123 5.60 16.63 -0.55
CA ARG A 123 5.06 17.03 0.73
C ARG A 123 3.66 16.45 0.91
N ILE A 124 3.47 15.64 1.96
CA ILE A 124 2.16 15.05 2.29
C ILE A 124 1.31 16.10 3.03
N SER A 125 1.97 16.97 3.80
CA SER A 125 1.28 17.95 4.65
C SER A 125 1.86 19.36 4.53
N SER A 126 1.17 20.22 3.79
CA SER A 126 1.59 21.62 3.63
C SER A 126 1.49 22.38 4.96
N HIS A 127 2.61 22.73 5.57
CA HIS A 127 2.73 23.51 6.81
C HIS A 127 2.29 22.80 8.10
N SER A 128 2.38 21.46 8.17
CA SER A 128 2.11 20.73 9.42
C SER A 128 3.27 20.80 10.41
N LYS A 129 2.94 20.78 11.71
CA LYS A 129 3.94 20.69 12.80
C LYS A 129 4.61 19.32 12.91
N SER A 130 4.10 18.33 12.19
CA SER A 130 4.51 16.92 12.27
C SER A 130 5.34 16.46 11.07
N GLU A 131 5.67 17.38 10.17
CA GLU A 131 6.48 17.12 8.99
C GLU A 131 7.75 17.96 9.05
N HIS A 132 8.89 17.28 8.93
CA HIS A 132 10.20 17.90 8.91
C HIS A 132 10.67 18.08 7.46
N VAL A 133 11.26 19.23 7.16
CA VAL A 133 11.89 19.50 5.86
C VAL A 133 13.39 19.36 6.02
N VAL A 134 14.00 18.50 5.22
CA VAL A 134 15.45 18.36 5.13
C VAL A 134 15.87 18.92 3.79
N THR A 135 16.52 20.09 3.82
CA THR A 135 17.12 20.68 2.63
C THR A 135 18.52 20.11 2.45
N TYR A 136 18.76 19.44 1.34
CA TYR A 136 20.05 18.85 1.01
C TYR A 136 20.68 19.55 -0.20
N THR A 137 22.00 19.57 -0.25
CA THR A 137 22.74 20.11 -1.39
C THR A 137 22.98 18.99 -2.39
N LYS A 138 22.47 19.13 -3.61
CA LYS A 138 22.75 18.22 -4.71
C LYS A 138 24.23 18.24 -5.05
N SER A 139 24.71 17.15 -5.63
CA SER A 139 26.04 17.10 -6.26
C SER A 139 26.24 18.17 -7.37
N SER A 140 25.17 18.76 -7.92
CA SER A 140 25.21 19.91 -8.84
C SER A 140 25.45 21.26 -8.17
N GLY A 141 25.36 21.34 -6.83
CA GLY A 141 25.41 22.58 -6.05
C GLY A 141 24.06 23.25 -5.81
N GLU A 142 22.98 22.73 -6.42
CA GLU A 142 21.61 23.19 -6.17
C GLU A 142 21.05 22.63 -4.86
N TYR A 143 20.07 23.31 -4.26
CA TYR A 143 19.37 22.83 -3.08
C TYR A 143 18.02 22.19 -3.46
N GLU A 144 17.66 21.11 -2.78
CA GLU A 144 16.31 20.52 -2.88
C GLU A 144 15.88 19.98 -1.51
N ASP A 145 14.58 19.80 -1.36
CA ASP A 145 13.96 19.35 -0.12
C ASP A 145 13.53 17.89 -0.20
N VAL A 146 13.60 17.22 0.95
CA VAL A 146 12.90 15.95 1.21
C VAL A 146 12.09 16.09 2.49
N TYR A 147 10.92 15.48 2.52
CA TYR A 147 9.92 15.67 3.58
C TYR A 147 9.79 14.41 4.43
N PHE A 148 9.83 14.55 5.74
CA PHE A 148 9.67 13.45 6.70
C PHE A 148 8.42 13.66 7.55
N THR A 149 7.41 12.82 7.33
CA THR A 149 6.14 12.86 8.08
C THR A 149 6.13 11.80 9.18
N ALA A 150 5.61 12.16 10.36
CA ALA A 150 5.34 11.20 11.41
C ALA A 150 4.21 10.22 11.01
N ASN A 151 4.45 8.92 11.16
CA ASN A 151 3.50 7.84 10.84
C ASN A 151 2.16 8.01 11.54
N SER A 152 2.14 8.55 12.76
CA SER A 152 0.93 8.77 13.57
C SER A 152 -0.09 9.73 12.95
N VAL A 153 0.33 10.52 11.96
CA VAL A 153 -0.53 11.52 11.30
C VAL A 153 -1.10 11.00 9.98
N LEU A 154 -0.57 9.88 9.48
CA LEU A 154 -1.10 9.19 8.31
C LEU A 154 -2.39 8.43 8.66
N PRO A 155 -3.31 8.23 7.68
CA PRO A 155 -4.51 7.42 7.89
C PRO A 155 -4.16 6.00 8.38
N PRO A 156 -5.02 5.34 9.16
CA PRO A 156 -4.77 4.00 9.72
C PRO A 156 -4.42 2.93 8.68
N SER A 157 -5.01 3.01 7.48
CA SER A 157 -4.70 2.15 6.33
C SER A 157 -3.22 2.26 5.95
N ALA A 158 -2.72 3.47 5.79
CA ALA A 158 -1.32 3.73 5.47
C ALA A 158 -0.38 3.47 6.66
N HIS A 159 -0.79 3.80 7.90
CA HIS A 159 -0.03 3.52 9.11
C HIS A 159 0.23 2.02 9.28
N THR A 160 -0.79 1.17 9.14
CA THR A 160 -0.66 -0.29 9.30
C THR A 160 0.16 -0.93 8.18
N GLN A 161 0.00 -0.47 6.94
CA GLN A 161 0.84 -0.93 5.82
C GLN A 161 2.30 -0.49 5.99
N ASN A 162 2.56 0.78 6.34
CA ASN A 162 3.91 1.29 6.61
C ASN A 162 4.59 0.61 7.79
N ALA A 163 3.84 0.26 8.83
CA ALA A 163 4.39 -0.27 10.08
C ALA A 163 4.48 -1.81 10.14
N THR A 164 3.83 -2.57 9.25
CA THR A 164 3.70 -4.03 9.47
C THR A 164 3.99 -4.92 8.25
N TYR A 165 3.90 -4.41 7.01
CA TYR A 165 3.94 -5.28 5.82
C TYR A 165 4.90 -4.85 4.69
N ARG A 166 5.81 -3.89 4.94
CA ARG A 166 6.85 -3.52 3.97
C ARG A 166 8.12 -4.35 4.15
N SER A 167 8.71 -4.80 3.03
CA SER A 167 10.10 -5.26 3.04
C SER A 167 11.01 -4.04 3.12
N VAL A 168 11.92 -4.04 4.09
CA VAL A 168 12.80 -2.91 4.35
C VAL A 168 14.23 -3.39 4.59
N LEU A 169 15.21 -2.57 4.22
CA LEU A 169 16.60 -2.73 4.64
C LEU A 169 16.82 -1.94 5.92
N THR A 170 17.02 -2.60 7.05
CA THR A 170 17.19 -1.98 8.37
C THR A 170 18.65 -1.75 8.69
N GLY A 171 18.97 -0.63 9.33
CA GLY A 171 20.32 -0.30 9.78
C GLY A 171 20.31 0.68 10.94
N THR A 172 21.50 0.97 11.46
CA THR A 172 21.70 1.95 12.53
C THR A 172 22.77 2.93 12.09
N SER A 173 22.44 4.22 12.14
CA SER A 173 23.41 5.29 11.96
C SER A 173 23.88 5.81 13.30
N SER A 174 25.18 6.03 13.42
CA SER A 174 25.80 6.69 14.57
C SER A 174 25.28 8.12 14.81
N SER A 175 24.84 8.80 13.74
CA SER A 175 24.33 10.18 13.80
C SER A 175 22.81 10.25 13.88
N GLN A 176 22.10 9.45 13.08
CA GLN A 176 20.63 9.52 12.94
C GLN A 176 19.87 8.53 13.84
N GLY A 177 20.54 7.51 14.38
CA GLY A 177 19.92 6.41 15.10
C GLY A 177 19.39 5.32 14.15
N ALA A 178 18.40 4.55 14.59
CA ALA A 178 17.82 3.48 13.78
C ALA A 178 17.11 4.04 12.55
N PHE A 179 17.38 3.43 11.40
CA PHE A 179 16.75 3.77 10.13
C PHE A 179 16.41 2.52 9.33
N ALA A 180 15.56 2.69 8.32
CA ALA A 180 15.39 1.69 7.27
C ALA A 180 15.17 2.34 5.91
N VAL A 181 15.37 1.56 4.86
CA VAL A 181 15.04 1.93 3.47
C VAL A 181 13.97 1.00 2.96
N ASP A 182 12.83 1.54 2.56
CA ASP A 182 11.73 0.77 1.98
C ASP A 182 12.13 0.21 0.61
N VAL A 183 11.93 -1.08 0.41
CA VAL A 183 12.33 -1.76 -0.82
C VAL A 183 11.50 -1.27 -2.01
N ALA A 184 10.20 -1.01 -1.80
CA ALA A 184 9.29 -0.63 -2.88
C ALA A 184 9.46 0.82 -3.37
N SER A 185 9.86 1.75 -2.50
CA SER A 185 9.90 3.20 -2.80
C SER A 185 11.29 3.83 -2.63
N GLY A 186 12.25 3.13 -2.01
CA GLY A 186 13.48 3.72 -1.52
C GLY A 186 13.28 4.83 -0.49
N ASN A 187 12.06 4.98 0.05
CA ASN A 187 11.80 5.95 1.10
C ASN A 187 12.58 5.59 2.36
N ILE A 188 13.05 6.62 3.05
CA ILE A 188 13.87 6.47 4.24
C ILE A 188 12.95 6.56 5.46
N LEU A 189 12.98 5.55 6.31
CA LEU A 189 12.24 5.51 7.56
C LEU A 189 13.20 5.76 8.72
N LEU A 190 12.79 6.60 9.67
CA LEU A 190 13.62 6.99 10.80
C LEU A 190 12.89 6.75 12.13
N GLU A 191 13.61 6.33 13.16
CA GLU A 191 13.09 6.26 14.53
C GLU A 191 12.95 7.65 15.15
N ASN A 192 13.95 8.50 14.94
CA ASN A 192 14.03 9.86 15.47
C ASN A 192 13.77 10.89 14.36
N PRO A 193 13.41 12.15 14.72
CA PRO A 193 13.37 13.24 13.76
C PRO A 193 14.67 13.36 12.96
N PRO A 194 14.62 13.80 11.69
CA PRO A 194 15.81 13.91 10.85
C PRO A 194 16.78 15.00 11.35
N ILE A 195 18.07 14.67 11.40
CA ILE A 195 19.11 15.51 12.05
C ILE A 195 19.41 16.83 11.32
N SER A 196 19.31 16.87 9.98
CA SER A 196 19.50 18.08 9.18
C SER A 196 18.17 18.66 8.71
N SER A 197 17.13 18.50 9.52
CA SER A 197 15.93 19.27 9.24
C SER A 197 16.24 20.74 9.42
N VAL A 198 15.91 21.54 8.41
CA VAL A 198 15.48 22.90 8.70
C VAL A 198 14.17 22.68 9.41
N ASP A 199 14.21 22.70 10.74
CA ASP A 199 12.97 22.76 11.50
C ASP A 199 12.19 23.92 10.87
N GLN A 200 10.94 23.70 10.45
CA GLN A 200 10.13 24.78 9.84
C GLN A 200 9.90 25.94 10.82
N THR A 201 10.44 25.83 12.02
CA THR A 201 10.77 26.91 12.92
C THR A 201 11.89 27.81 12.34
N CYS A 202 11.44 28.80 11.57
CA CYS A 202 12.04 30.13 11.49
C CYS A 202 13.40 30.22 10.74
N THR A 203 13.32 30.42 9.43
CA THR A 203 14.37 31.17 8.71
C THR A 203 13.77 32.38 8.01
N TYR A 204 13.73 33.51 8.72
CA TYR A 204 13.77 34.81 8.04
C TYR A 204 15.21 35.02 7.57
N LYS A 205 15.48 34.89 6.27
CA LYS A 205 16.69 35.47 5.68
C LYS A 205 16.44 36.95 5.44
N ASN A 206 16.80 37.78 6.41
CA ASN A 206 17.09 39.20 6.16
C ASN A 206 18.55 39.48 6.51
N GLY A 207 19.35 39.78 5.48
CA GLY A 207 20.63 40.46 5.63
C GLY A 207 21.83 39.60 6.03
N ALA A 208 22.92 39.80 5.31
CA ALA A 208 24.26 39.24 5.52
C ALA A 208 24.72 39.21 6.98
N ASP A 209 24.99 38.02 7.53
CA ASP A 209 26.31 37.62 8.02
C ASP A 209 26.29 36.15 8.44
N ALA A 210 27.33 35.39 8.09
CA ALA A 210 27.41 33.95 8.32
C ALA A 210 28.59 33.63 9.24
N THR A 211 28.45 33.81 10.54
CA THR A 211 29.31 33.17 11.55
C THR A 211 28.66 33.25 12.94
N ASN A 212 28.09 32.14 13.42
CA ASN A 212 28.38 31.54 14.74
C ASN A 212 27.25 30.61 15.20
N THR A 213 27.68 29.41 15.61
CA THR A 213 26.92 28.37 16.30
C THR A 213 26.59 28.79 17.73
N THR A 214 25.32 28.97 18.03
CA THR A 214 24.74 28.84 19.38
C THR A 214 23.35 28.23 19.23
N GLU A 215 23.06 27.20 20.02
CA GLU A 215 21.78 26.49 20.02
C GLU A 215 20.57 27.43 20.09
N PRO A 216 19.45 27.14 19.41
CA PRO A 216 18.25 27.94 19.54
C PRO A 216 17.58 27.64 20.89
N SER A 217 17.64 28.64 21.77
CA SER A 217 16.81 28.78 22.96
C SER A 217 15.31 28.62 22.63
N ALA A 218 14.58 28.02 23.57
CA ALA A 218 13.14 27.86 23.60
C ALA A 218 12.35 29.11 23.16
N ALA A 219 11.19 28.84 22.54
CA ALA A 219 10.16 29.78 22.03
C ALA A 219 10.32 30.24 20.56
N CYS A 220 10.27 29.28 19.63
CA CYS A 220 9.63 29.58 18.34
C CYS A 220 8.12 29.68 18.57
N ASN A 221 7.63 30.88 18.88
CA ASN A 221 6.22 31.19 18.73
C ASN A 221 5.91 31.02 17.24
N ASN A 222 5.14 29.99 16.87
CA ASN A 222 4.67 29.83 15.50
C ASN A 222 3.89 31.11 15.13
N VAL A 223 4.49 31.96 14.30
CA VAL A 223 3.93 33.24 13.80
C VAL A 223 2.67 32.99 12.98
N LEU A 224 2.57 31.82 12.34
CA LEU A 224 1.43 31.40 11.54
C LEU A 224 0.90 30.06 12.03
N THR A 225 -0.42 29.95 12.12
CA THR A 225 -1.13 28.69 12.35
C THR A 225 -1.97 28.33 11.14
N TYR A 226 -1.79 27.10 10.65
CA TYR A 226 -2.46 26.61 9.44
C TYR A 226 -3.53 25.58 9.81
N SER A 227 -4.63 25.57 9.07
CA SER A 227 -5.67 24.55 9.21
C SER A 227 -6.39 24.35 7.88
N ASN A 228 -7.06 23.22 7.74
CA ASN A 228 -7.89 22.94 6.58
C ASN A 228 -9.27 22.38 6.97
N SER A 229 -10.19 22.46 6.04
CA SER A 229 -11.48 21.79 6.12
C SER A 229 -12.02 21.47 4.73
N ALA A 230 -12.96 20.53 4.65
CA ALA A 230 -13.66 20.22 3.41
C ALA A 230 -15.16 20.04 3.64
N PHE A 231 -15.92 20.49 2.65
CA PHE A 231 -17.37 20.39 2.62
C PHE A 231 -17.81 19.65 1.36
N ASN A 232 -18.64 18.63 1.51
CA ASN A 232 -19.27 17.95 0.39
C ASN A 232 -20.49 18.78 -0.03
N ASP A 233 -20.35 19.52 -1.13
CA ASP A 233 -21.38 20.41 -1.65
C ASP A 233 -22.64 19.65 -2.10
N THR A 234 -22.47 18.42 -2.59
CA THR A 234 -23.56 17.57 -3.07
C THR A 234 -24.36 17.01 -1.89
N GLN A 235 -23.67 16.44 -0.90
CA GLN A 235 -24.29 15.81 0.27
C GLN A 235 -24.65 16.80 1.40
N ARG A 236 -24.21 18.06 1.30
CA ARG A 236 -24.48 19.14 2.28
C ARG A 236 -23.97 18.82 3.70
N ALA A 237 -22.81 18.21 3.79
CA ALA A 237 -22.17 17.83 5.05
C ALA A 237 -20.67 18.10 5.03
N ALA A 238 -20.04 18.09 6.21
CA ALA A 238 -18.58 18.03 6.28
C ALA A 238 -18.09 16.79 5.53
N ALA A 239 -17.10 16.96 4.66
CA ALA A 239 -16.65 15.86 3.80
C ALA A 239 -16.03 14.71 4.63
N THR A 240 -15.44 15.03 5.78
CA THR A 240 -14.84 14.04 6.70
C THR A 240 -15.86 13.18 7.44
N THR A 241 -17.14 13.57 7.47
CA THR A 241 -18.19 12.84 8.18
C THR A 241 -19.05 11.97 7.27
N THR A 242 -18.76 11.96 5.96
CA THR A 242 -19.54 11.23 4.95
C THR A 242 -18.61 10.49 3.99
N THR A 243 -19.09 9.39 3.43
CA THR A 243 -18.38 8.71 2.34
C THR A 243 -18.72 9.41 1.03
N ALA A 244 -17.72 9.99 0.39
CA ALA A 244 -17.85 10.69 -0.88
C ALA A 244 -18.22 9.72 -2.01
N GLN A 245 -19.22 10.09 -2.80
CA GLN A 245 -19.78 9.29 -3.89
C GLN A 245 -19.26 9.79 -5.25
N SER A 246 -19.35 8.93 -6.28
CA SER A 246 -19.03 9.33 -7.65
C SER A 246 -19.76 10.62 -8.04
N SER A 247 -19.08 11.52 -8.73
CA SER A 247 -19.60 12.84 -9.13
C SER A 247 -19.90 13.85 -8.02
N ASP A 248 -19.66 13.53 -6.75
CA ASP A 248 -19.76 14.52 -5.66
C ASP A 248 -18.81 15.69 -5.90
N ARG A 249 -19.25 16.90 -5.50
CA ARG A 249 -18.39 18.07 -5.50
C ARG A 249 -17.94 18.35 -4.07
N ILE A 250 -16.63 18.48 -3.88
CA ILE A 250 -16.02 18.77 -2.58
C ILE A 250 -15.26 20.08 -2.69
N THR A 251 -15.52 20.99 -1.76
CA THR A 251 -14.79 22.25 -1.63
C THR A 251 -13.88 22.19 -0.41
N TYR A 252 -12.58 22.37 -0.65
CA TYR A 252 -11.53 22.46 0.36
C TYR A 252 -11.29 23.93 0.72
N ILE A 253 -11.08 24.22 1.99
CA ILE A 253 -10.77 25.54 2.51
C ILE A 253 -9.46 25.45 3.30
N LEU A 254 -8.49 26.25 2.90
CA LEU A 254 -7.19 26.40 3.55
C LEU A 254 -7.20 27.70 4.34
N LYS A 255 -6.73 27.67 5.58
CA LYS A 255 -6.68 28.84 6.47
C LYS A 255 -5.30 29.03 7.05
N ALA A 256 -4.85 30.27 7.09
CA ALA A 256 -3.63 30.67 7.78
C ALA A 256 -3.96 31.85 8.70
N ARG A 257 -3.63 31.72 9.98
CA ARG A 257 -3.85 32.77 10.99
C ARG A 257 -2.52 33.28 11.50
N ASN A 258 -2.36 34.61 11.47
CA ASN A 258 -1.22 35.28 12.07
C ASN A 258 -1.42 35.37 13.58
N THR A 259 -0.51 34.76 14.33
CA THR A 259 -0.46 34.72 15.79
C THR A 259 0.65 35.58 16.37
N ASP A 260 1.35 36.33 15.52
CA ASP A 260 2.39 37.28 15.91
C ASP A 260 1.83 38.70 16.07
N SER A 261 2.65 39.60 16.62
CA SER A 261 2.35 41.01 16.80
C SER A 261 2.63 41.87 15.57
N GLU A 262 3.28 41.32 14.54
CA GLU A 262 3.62 42.04 13.29
C GLU A 262 2.89 41.45 12.06
N PRO A 263 2.62 42.26 11.02
CA PRO A 263 2.10 41.77 9.75
C PRO A 263 3.02 40.72 9.13
N THR A 264 2.45 39.61 8.67
CA THR A 264 3.22 38.49 8.11
C THR A 264 2.71 38.14 6.72
N GLU A 265 3.64 37.96 5.78
CA GLU A 265 3.32 37.48 4.43
C GLU A 265 3.07 35.97 4.44
N VAL A 266 1.96 35.55 3.85
CA VAL A 266 1.51 34.15 3.81
C VAL A 266 1.47 33.65 2.38
N TYR A 267 2.08 32.48 2.18
CA TYR A 267 2.10 31.75 0.92
C TYR A 267 1.17 30.54 1.02
N PHE A 268 0.13 30.50 0.20
CA PHE A 268 -0.77 29.36 0.13
C PHE A 268 -0.31 28.43 -1.01
N THR A 269 0.13 27.23 -0.65
CA THR A 269 0.44 26.13 -1.57
C THR A 269 -0.13 24.84 -1.01
N SER A 270 -0.69 23.98 -1.87
CA SER A 270 -1.25 22.69 -1.51
C SER A 270 -0.95 21.65 -2.59
N HIS A 271 -0.58 20.44 -2.16
CA HIS A 271 -0.35 19.29 -3.03
C HIS A 271 -1.63 18.47 -3.16
N LEU A 272 -2.01 18.14 -4.40
CA LEU A 272 -3.28 17.49 -4.71
C LEU A 272 -3.12 16.06 -5.25
N THR A 273 -1.90 15.49 -5.22
CA THR A 273 -1.58 14.21 -5.87
C THR A 273 -2.58 13.11 -5.53
N ASP A 274 -2.84 12.92 -4.24
CA ASP A 274 -3.76 11.91 -3.70
C ASP A 274 -5.23 12.21 -4.05
N ILE A 275 -5.67 13.46 -3.84
CA ILE A 275 -7.02 13.92 -4.20
C ILE A 275 -7.34 13.66 -5.69
N LEU A 276 -6.36 13.87 -6.58
CA LEU A 276 -6.53 13.75 -8.03
C LEU A 276 -6.59 12.31 -8.54
N GLU A 277 -6.27 11.33 -7.70
CA GLU A 277 -6.51 9.92 -8.03
C GLU A 277 -8.00 9.64 -8.19
N TYR A 278 -8.82 10.28 -7.35
CA TYR A 278 -10.27 10.06 -7.27
C TYR A 278 -11.13 11.17 -7.87
N SER A 279 -10.54 12.32 -8.13
CA SER A 279 -11.29 13.51 -8.51
C SER A 279 -10.58 14.33 -9.58
N ASP A 280 -11.34 15.20 -10.23
CA ASP A 280 -10.83 16.21 -11.15
C ASP A 280 -10.95 17.59 -10.50
N LEU A 281 -9.90 18.40 -10.62
CA LEU A 281 -9.91 19.79 -10.16
C LEU A 281 -10.88 20.60 -11.02
N THR A 282 -11.90 21.20 -10.39
CA THR A 282 -12.97 21.92 -11.11
C THR A 282 -12.92 23.43 -10.95
N ASN A 283 -12.41 23.92 -9.83
CA ASN A 283 -12.29 25.35 -9.58
C ASN A 283 -11.12 25.64 -8.64
N THR A 284 -10.20 26.51 -9.07
CA THR A 284 -9.02 26.89 -8.29
C THR A 284 -9.23 28.17 -7.47
N LYS A 285 -10.33 28.91 -7.70
CA LYS A 285 -10.63 30.23 -7.13
C LYS A 285 -9.39 31.14 -7.08
N ASN A 286 -8.88 31.46 -8.26
CA ASN A 286 -7.68 32.28 -8.50
C ASN A 286 -6.34 31.62 -8.11
N GLY A 287 -6.35 30.31 -7.86
CA GLY A 287 -5.12 29.52 -7.73
C GLY A 287 -4.56 29.12 -9.09
N VAL A 288 -3.24 29.04 -9.18
CA VAL A 288 -2.51 28.50 -10.33
C VAL A 288 -2.22 27.03 -10.05
N PHE A 289 -2.68 26.14 -10.93
CA PHE A 289 -2.45 24.70 -10.82
C PHE A 289 -1.30 24.29 -11.74
N ASP A 290 -0.27 23.67 -11.15
CA ASP A 290 0.83 23.06 -11.87
C ASP A 290 0.52 21.58 -12.12
N GLN A 291 0.39 21.23 -13.40
CA GLN A 291 0.07 19.87 -13.82
C GLN A 291 1.21 18.88 -13.63
N ILE A 292 2.46 19.35 -13.49
CA ILE A 292 3.65 18.51 -13.31
C ILE A 292 3.77 18.14 -11.83
N THR A 293 3.80 19.15 -10.95
CA THR A 293 3.94 18.94 -9.51
C THR A 293 2.63 18.52 -8.82
N LYS A 294 1.50 18.62 -9.54
CA LYS A 294 0.14 18.39 -9.02
C LYS A 294 -0.17 19.28 -7.81
N SER A 295 0.39 20.48 -7.82
CA SER A 295 0.22 21.47 -6.76
C SER A 295 -0.59 22.66 -7.22
N ILE A 296 -1.33 23.26 -6.29
CA ILE A 296 -2.02 24.52 -6.47
C ILE A 296 -1.41 25.58 -5.56
N SER A 297 -1.18 26.78 -6.08
CA SER A 297 -0.68 27.92 -5.33
C SER A 297 -1.48 29.18 -5.60
N TRP A 298 -1.47 30.12 -4.64
CA TRP A 298 -2.09 31.43 -4.79
C TRP A 298 -1.05 32.52 -4.57
N ALA A 299 -1.33 33.72 -5.09
CA ALA A 299 -0.52 34.89 -4.81
C ALA A 299 -0.40 35.14 -3.30
N PRO A 300 0.79 35.55 -2.82
CA PRO A 300 1.02 35.80 -1.41
C PRO A 300 0.11 36.90 -0.89
N VAL A 301 -0.20 36.85 0.40
CA VAL A 301 -1.04 37.84 1.08
C VAL A 301 -0.45 38.22 2.41
N THR A 302 -0.36 39.51 2.69
CA THR A 302 0.00 40.02 4.01
C THR A 302 -1.21 39.88 4.94
N VAL A 303 -1.00 39.21 6.08
CA VAL A 303 -2.01 38.97 7.11
C VAL A 303 -1.64 39.75 8.36
N MET A 304 -2.54 40.61 8.82
CA MET A 304 -2.30 41.43 10.01
C MET A 304 -2.35 40.58 11.30
N PRO A 305 -1.75 41.06 12.41
CA PRO A 305 -1.80 40.39 13.70
C PRO A 305 -3.21 39.92 14.10
N GLY A 306 -3.34 38.65 14.46
CA GLY A 306 -4.60 38.02 14.89
C GLY A 306 -5.57 37.65 13.76
N GLU A 307 -5.36 38.13 12.53
CA GLU A 307 -6.25 37.88 11.39
C GLU A 307 -6.03 36.50 10.76
N THR A 308 -7.04 36.05 10.00
CA THR A 308 -7.01 34.78 9.26
C THR A 308 -7.26 35.03 7.78
N ALA A 309 -6.31 34.65 6.94
CA ALA A 309 -6.52 34.56 5.50
C ALA A 309 -7.03 33.17 5.12
N SER A 310 -7.80 33.10 4.02
CA SER A 310 -8.30 31.82 3.50
C SER A 310 -8.17 31.73 1.98
N ARG A 311 -7.94 30.51 1.50
CA ARG A 311 -8.03 30.12 0.10
C ARG A 311 -8.88 28.87 -0.02
N SER A 312 -9.44 28.61 -1.19
CA SER A 312 -10.24 27.40 -1.41
C SER A 312 -10.14 26.93 -2.84
N PHE A 313 -10.34 25.64 -3.04
CA PHE A 313 -10.46 25.02 -4.34
C PHE A 313 -11.56 23.95 -4.27
N SER A 314 -12.11 23.59 -5.42
CA SER A 314 -13.17 22.59 -5.52
C SER A 314 -12.77 21.50 -6.50
N VAL A 315 -13.03 20.27 -6.10
CA VAL A 315 -12.85 19.07 -6.93
C VAL A 315 -14.19 18.40 -7.15
N ARG A 316 -14.26 17.60 -8.21
CA ARG A 316 -15.40 16.72 -8.47
C ARG A 316 -14.91 15.30 -8.57
N LEU A 317 -15.48 14.41 -7.76
CA LEU A 317 -15.16 12.98 -7.84
C LEU A 317 -15.49 12.47 -9.23
N LYS A 318 -14.63 11.57 -9.74
CA LYS A 318 -14.81 10.96 -11.06
C LYS A 318 -16.15 10.25 -11.12
N SER A 319 -16.79 10.28 -12.28
CA SER A 319 -18.08 9.58 -12.49
C SER A 319 -17.92 8.07 -12.35
N ALA A 320 -16.77 7.54 -12.77
CA ALA A 320 -16.32 6.19 -12.48
C ALA A 320 -15.12 6.26 -11.53
N ILE A 321 -15.33 5.83 -10.28
CA ILE A 321 -14.24 5.75 -9.30
C ILE A 321 -13.27 4.65 -9.73
N PRO A 322 -11.95 4.94 -9.83
CA PRO A 322 -10.97 3.95 -10.27
C PRO A 322 -10.98 2.68 -9.39
N ALA A 323 -10.94 1.52 -10.06
CA ALA A 323 -10.71 0.22 -9.43
C ALA A 323 -9.22 -0.16 -9.35
N THR A 324 -8.36 0.76 -9.77
CA THR A 324 -6.90 0.71 -9.81
C THR A 324 -6.31 0.23 -8.50
N ALA A 325 -5.55 -0.88 -8.47
CA ALA A 325 -5.00 -1.50 -7.26
C ALA A 325 -4.19 -0.53 -6.36
N GLN A 326 -4.13 -0.76 -5.05
CA GLN A 326 -3.41 0.12 -4.14
C GLN A 326 -1.92 0.14 -4.50
N GLY A 327 -1.28 1.30 -4.38
CA GLY A 327 0.14 1.46 -4.68
C GLY A 327 1.02 0.61 -3.75
N THR A 328 2.00 -0.09 -4.31
CA THR A 328 3.01 -0.84 -3.53
C THR A 328 4.01 0.09 -2.87
N SER A 329 4.51 1.09 -3.60
CA SER A 329 5.50 2.05 -3.10
C SER A 329 4.88 3.16 -2.24
N ASN A 330 3.69 3.67 -2.60
CA ASN A 330 2.94 4.66 -1.83
C ASN A 330 1.62 4.06 -1.30
N PRO A 331 1.45 3.86 0.02
CA PRO A 331 0.26 3.22 0.58
C PRO A 331 -0.96 4.14 0.61
N LEU A 332 -0.78 5.45 0.42
CA LEU A 332 -1.89 6.40 0.30
C LEU A 332 -2.50 6.31 -1.11
N SER A 333 -1.71 5.88 -2.09
CA SER A 333 -2.15 5.81 -3.48
C SER A 333 -3.18 4.70 -3.68
N TYR A 334 -4.33 5.11 -4.21
CA TYR A 334 -5.49 4.29 -4.51
C TYR A 334 -6.04 3.47 -3.31
N ASP A 335 -5.99 4.03 -2.10
CA ASP A 335 -6.41 3.41 -0.84
C ASP A 335 -7.88 3.63 -0.42
N CYS A 336 -8.66 4.26 -1.29
CA CYS A 336 -10.05 4.66 -1.11
C CYS A 336 -10.27 5.80 -0.10
N THR A 337 -9.23 6.56 0.17
CA THR A 337 -9.25 7.78 0.97
C THR A 337 -8.63 8.90 0.14
N MET A 338 -9.22 10.09 0.19
CA MET A 338 -8.54 11.31 -0.23
C MET A 338 -7.92 11.96 1.00
N THR A 339 -6.61 11.85 1.11
CA THR A 339 -5.78 12.48 2.14
C THR A 339 -5.26 13.82 1.66
N HIS A 340 -5.44 14.85 2.49
CA HIS A 340 -4.95 16.19 2.21
C HIS A 340 -4.43 16.85 3.48
N GLY A 341 -3.16 17.22 3.46
CA GLY A 341 -2.53 17.94 4.56
C GLY A 341 -2.32 19.41 4.26
N TYR A 342 -2.91 20.28 5.07
CA TYR A 342 -2.57 21.70 5.13
C TYR A 342 -2.72 22.22 6.56
N GLY A 343 -1.62 22.41 7.28
CA GLY A 343 -1.57 22.46 8.74
C GLY A 343 -1.90 21.11 9.32
N ASP A 344 -3.19 20.78 9.37
CA ASP A 344 -3.68 19.47 9.79
C ASP A 344 -3.86 18.53 8.60
N VAL A 345 -3.74 17.22 8.85
CA VAL A 345 -4.07 16.18 7.86
C VAL A 345 -5.54 15.82 7.97
N MET A 346 -6.21 15.82 6.83
CA MET A 346 -7.63 15.51 6.71
C MET A 346 -7.81 14.34 5.75
N ASN A 347 -8.69 13.41 6.12
CA ASN A 347 -8.99 12.20 5.35
C ASN A 347 -10.48 12.17 5.00
N ILE A 348 -10.80 11.93 3.73
CA ILE A 348 -12.18 11.81 3.23
C ILE A 348 -12.33 10.44 2.59
N SER A 349 -13.21 9.59 3.14
CA SER A 349 -13.48 8.26 2.59
C SER A 349 -14.21 8.34 1.25
N VAL A 350 -13.79 7.52 0.29
CA VAL A 350 -14.39 7.44 -1.06
C VAL A 350 -15.09 6.10 -1.22
N GLN A 351 -16.29 6.12 -1.84
CA GLN A 351 -17.01 4.90 -2.20
C GLN A 351 -16.32 4.22 -3.40
N CYS A 352 -15.37 3.34 -3.11
CA CYS A 352 -14.71 2.53 -4.12
C CYS A 352 -15.60 1.40 -4.67
N PRO A 353 -15.31 0.90 -5.89
CA PRO A 353 -15.98 -0.26 -6.45
C PRO A 353 -15.79 -1.54 -5.60
N PRO A 354 -16.72 -2.52 -5.62
CA PRO A 354 -16.63 -3.73 -4.80
C PRO A 354 -15.35 -4.57 -5.01
N VAL A 355 -14.71 -4.51 -6.18
CA VAL A 355 -13.45 -5.25 -6.42
C VAL A 355 -12.33 -4.80 -5.47
N LYS A 356 -12.34 -3.55 -5.01
CA LYS A 356 -11.37 -2.99 -4.06
C LYS A 356 -11.50 -3.55 -2.64
N THR A 357 -12.72 -3.90 -2.22
CA THR A 357 -12.92 -4.47 -0.88
C THR A 357 -12.36 -5.89 -0.79
N ILE A 358 -12.31 -6.61 -1.92
CA ILE A 358 -11.68 -7.94 -2.03
C ILE A 358 -10.15 -7.82 -1.94
N GLU A 359 -9.56 -6.77 -2.53
CA GLU A 359 -8.11 -6.49 -2.44
C GLU A 359 -7.67 -6.31 -0.97
N SER A 360 -8.37 -5.47 -0.20
CA SER A 360 -8.07 -5.28 1.23
C SER A 360 -8.19 -6.59 2.03
N LEU A 361 -9.20 -7.42 1.76
CA LEU A 361 -9.32 -8.73 2.40
C LEU A 361 -8.17 -9.67 2.03
N ALA A 362 -7.67 -9.62 0.80
CA ALA A 362 -6.53 -10.42 0.35
C ALA A 362 -5.23 -10.02 1.07
N THR A 363 -5.03 -8.73 1.36
CA THR A 363 -3.85 -8.24 2.11
C THR A 363 -3.82 -8.72 3.57
N HIS A 364 -4.97 -9.10 4.14
CA HIS A 364 -5.08 -9.66 5.49
C HIS A 364 -4.99 -11.18 5.55
N LEU A 365 -5.00 -11.85 4.39
CA LEU A 365 -4.73 -13.28 4.36
C LEU A 365 -3.25 -13.51 4.67
N PRO A 366 -2.90 -14.49 5.53
CA PRO A 366 -1.51 -14.85 5.73
C PRO A 366 -0.90 -15.19 4.38
N VAL A 367 0.25 -14.59 4.07
CA VAL A 367 1.00 -14.90 2.85
C VAL A 367 1.39 -16.38 2.92
N ILE A 368 0.63 -17.21 2.21
CA ILE A 368 0.94 -18.62 2.06
C ILE A 368 2.10 -18.68 1.08
N THR A 369 3.27 -19.11 1.54
CA THR A 369 4.43 -19.24 0.66
C THR A 369 4.09 -20.17 -0.51
N THR A 370 4.73 -19.95 -1.66
CA THR A 370 4.54 -20.79 -2.86
C THR A 370 4.69 -22.28 -2.53
N SER A 371 5.59 -22.63 -1.59
CA SER A 371 5.78 -24.00 -1.10
C SER A 371 4.57 -24.57 -0.36
N VAL A 372 3.89 -23.79 0.48
CA VAL A 372 2.70 -24.24 1.22
C VAL A 372 1.49 -24.35 0.29
N ASN A 373 1.34 -23.44 -0.67
CA ASN A 373 0.31 -23.55 -1.70
C ASN A 373 0.49 -24.79 -2.58
N LEU A 374 1.72 -25.07 -3.02
CA LEU A 374 2.05 -26.28 -3.76
C LEU A 374 1.82 -27.56 -2.92
N ALA A 375 2.13 -27.53 -1.63
CA ALA A 375 1.91 -28.66 -0.74
C ALA A 375 0.42 -28.94 -0.50
N LEU A 376 -0.38 -27.92 -0.24
CA LEU A 376 -1.84 -28.04 -0.05
C LEU A 376 -2.50 -28.49 -1.36
N GLY A 377 -2.16 -27.85 -2.47
CA GLY A 377 -2.67 -28.20 -3.79
C GLY A 377 -2.29 -29.62 -4.23
N GLY A 378 -1.03 -30.00 -4.03
CA GLY A 378 -0.54 -31.35 -4.29
C GLY A 378 -1.21 -32.41 -3.40
N GLY A 379 -1.40 -32.11 -2.12
CA GLY A 379 -2.12 -32.97 -1.18
C GLY A 379 -3.56 -33.23 -1.61
N LEU A 380 -4.28 -32.19 -2.03
CA LEU A 380 -5.66 -32.31 -2.49
C LEU A 380 -5.75 -33.10 -3.81
N ALA A 381 -4.81 -32.89 -4.73
CA ALA A 381 -4.70 -33.66 -5.97
C ALA A 381 -4.44 -35.16 -5.71
N LEU A 382 -3.54 -35.48 -4.78
CA LEU A 382 -3.26 -36.87 -4.37
C LEU A 382 -4.49 -37.54 -3.75
N LEU A 383 -5.25 -36.81 -2.94
CA LEU A 383 -6.49 -37.29 -2.31
C LEU A 383 -7.55 -37.64 -3.36
N VAL A 384 -7.76 -36.75 -4.33
CA VAL A 384 -8.71 -36.97 -5.43
C VAL A 384 -8.24 -38.13 -6.33
N LEU A 385 -6.94 -38.20 -6.64
CA LEU A 385 -6.35 -39.29 -7.42
C LEU A 385 -6.52 -40.65 -6.73
N TYR A 386 -6.29 -40.71 -5.41
CA TYR A 386 -6.51 -41.92 -4.62
C TYR A 386 -7.96 -42.41 -4.72
N PHE A 387 -8.93 -41.52 -4.53
CA PHE A 387 -10.35 -41.90 -4.62
C PHE A 387 -10.78 -42.31 -6.03
N TYR A 388 -10.17 -41.74 -7.07
CA TYR A 388 -10.38 -42.16 -8.46
C TYR A 388 -9.81 -43.56 -8.72
N LEU A 389 -8.54 -43.81 -8.36
CA LEU A 389 -7.90 -45.12 -8.51
C LEU A 389 -8.63 -46.21 -7.73
N ARG A 390 -9.07 -45.91 -6.51
CA ARG A 390 -9.86 -46.83 -5.67
C ARG A 390 -11.21 -47.19 -6.30
N ALA A 391 -11.93 -46.22 -6.87
CA ALA A 391 -13.18 -46.49 -7.58
C ALA A 391 -12.95 -47.39 -8.81
N ARG A 392 -11.88 -47.12 -9.55
CA ARG A 392 -11.49 -47.90 -10.73
C ARG A 392 -11.12 -49.33 -10.36
N GLN A 393 -10.35 -49.53 -9.29
CA GLN A 393 -10.01 -50.86 -8.78
C GLN A 393 -11.27 -51.66 -8.40
N GLN A 394 -12.18 -51.07 -7.61
CA GLN A 394 -13.42 -51.72 -7.20
C GLN A 394 -14.29 -52.13 -8.40
N ARG A 395 -14.28 -51.35 -9.47
CA ARG A 395 -15.00 -51.65 -10.71
C ARG A 395 -14.42 -52.86 -11.44
N GLU A 396 -13.09 -52.97 -11.54
CA GLU A 396 -12.44 -54.13 -12.16
C GLU A 396 -12.62 -55.40 -11.32
N GLU A 397 -12.54 -55.32 -9.99
CA GLU A 397 -12.85 -56.43 -9.09
C GLU A 397 -14.29 -56.93 -9.31
N LEU A 398 -15.26 -56.02 -9.41
CA LEU A 398 -16.65 -56.36 -9.69
C LEU A 398 -16.84 -57.04 -11.06
N ARG A 399 -16.08 -56.59 -12.06
CA ARG A 399 -16.11 -57.14 -13.42
C ARG A 399 -15.60 -58.57 -13.45
N LEU A 400 -14.50 -58.85 -12.75
CA LEU A 400 -13.91 -60.19 -12.63
C LEU A 400 -14.87 -61.13 -11.91
N ILE A 401 -15.40 -60.73 -10.75
CA ILE A 401 -16.37 -61.52 -9.99
C ILE A 401 -17.60 -61.87 -10.85
N ARG A 402 -18.14 -60.89 -11.60
CA ARG A 402 -19.28 -61.14 -12.48
C ARG A 402 -18.95 -62.08 -13.64
N LYS A 403 -17.71 -62.04 -14.15
CA LYS A 403 -17.23 -62.94 -15.19
C LYS A 403 -17.14 -64.37 -14.66
N ASP A 404 -16.50 -64.56 -13.50
CA ASP A 404 -16.23 -65.87 -12.91
C ASP A 404 -17.53 -66.60 -12.49
N ILE A 405 -18.51 -65.85 -11.97
CA ILE A 405 -19.86 -66.37 -11.69
C ILE A 405 -20.58 -66.81 -12.96
N ASN A 406 -20.51 -66.02 -14.03
CA ASN A 406 -21.17 -66.35 -15.30
C ASN A 406 -20.47 -67.51 -16.04
N THR A 407 -19.19 -67.76 -15.78
CA THR A 407 -18.44 -68.89 -16.35
C THR A 407 -18.47 -70.15 -15.47
N GLY A 408 -19.15 -70.12 -14.32
CA GLY A 408 -19.33 -71.26 -13.43
C GLY A 408 -18.06 -71.72 -12.70
N SER A 409 -17.08 -70.83 -12.51
CA SER A 409 -15.81 -71.14 -11.84
C SER A 409 -15.78 -70.75 -10.36
N LEU A 410 -16.94 -70.42 -9.78
CA LEU A 410 -17.14 -69.98 -8.39
C LEU A 410 -18.27 -70.75 -7.73
#